data_AF-A0A1I0JNM3-F1
#
_entry.id   AF-A0A1I0JNM3-F1
#
_cell.length_a   1.000
_cell.length_b   1.000
_cell.length_c   1.000
_cell.angle_alpha   90.00
_cell.angle_beta   90.00
_cell.angle_gamma   90.00
#
_symmetry.space_group_name_H-M   'P 1'
#
loop_
_entity.id
_entity.type
_entity.pdbx_description
1 polymer ?
#
loop_
_entity_poly.entity_id
_entity_poly.type
_entity_poly.pdbx_seq_one_letter_code
_entity_poly.pdbx_strand_id
1 'polypeptide(L)'
;MIDFVKTFICVVVAVVLFLIQKGLSSRKAAWLGGIMPVLTIISGVGLIWYMKWEISVRTVFPFVLLFALFTITWLSERAALKKSRSKEDIHGISN
;
A
#
# COMPACT_ATOMS: atom_id res chain seq x y z
N MET A 1 27.93 -7.08 4.54
CA MET A 1 27.25 -6.54 5.76
C MET A 1 26.43 -5.30 5.43
N ILE A 2 27.00 -4.30 4.73
CA ILE A 2 26.30 -3.07 4.31
C ILE A 2 25.10 -3.32 3.38
N ASP A 3 25.18 -4.25 2.42
CA ASP A 3 24.04 -4.54 1.52
C ASP A 3 22.86 -5.18 2.23
N PHE A 4 23.12 -6.00 3.25
CA PHE A 4 22.09 -6.59 4.10
C PHE A 4 21.38 -5.52 4.93
N VAL A 5 22.13 -4.58 5.52
CA VAL A 5 21.56 -3.46 6.29
C VAL A 5 20.70 -2.56 5.41
N LYS A 6 21.17 -2.23 4.19
CA LYS A 6 20.39 -1.45 3.21
C LYS A 6 19.09 -2.15 2.83
N THR A 7 19.15 -3.45 2.58
CA THR A 7 17.97 -4.27 2.23
C THR A 7 16.99 -4.32 3.40
N PHE A 8 17.50 -4.54 4.61
CA PHE A 8 16.70 -4.59 5.84
C PHE A 8 15.99 -3.26 6.11
N ILE A 9 16.69 -2.12 6.00
CA ILE A 9 16.08 -0.79 6.14
C ILE A 9 14.96 -0.59 5.11
N CYS A 10 15.18 -1.00 3.86
CA CYS A 10 14.19 -0.89 2.80
C CYS A 10 12.92 -1.72 3.12
N VAL A 11 13.10 -2.94 3.63
CA VAL A 11 11.98 -3.81 4.08
C VAL A 11 11.24 -3.19 5.27
N VAL A 12 11.95 -2.67 6.27
CA VAL A 12 11.32 -2.02 7.44
C VAL A 12 10.50 -0.80 7.02
N VAL A 13 11.04 0.05 6.13
CA VAL A 13 10.31 1.21 5.60
C VAL A 13 9.07 0.76 4.84
N ALA A 14 9.17 -0.28 4.00
CA ALA A 14 8.02 -0.81 3.27
C ALA A 14 6.92 -1.35 4.21
N VAL A 15 7.30 -2.04 5.29
CA VAL A 15 6.35 -2.56 6.29
C VAL A 15 5.66 -1.42 7.05
N VAL A 16 6.40 -0.39 7.45
CA VAL A 16 5.83 0.78 8.13
C VAL A 16 4.84 1.52 7.23
N LEU A 17 5.20 1.74 5.96
CA LEU A 17 4.30 2.32 4.97
C LEU A 17 3.04 1.48 4.78
N PHE A 18 3.17 0.15 4.79
CA PHE A 18 2.03 -0.77 4.70
C PHE A 18 1.07 -0.66 5.89
N LEU A 19 1.60 -0.58 7.11
CA LEU A 19 0.77 -0.41 8.30
C LEU A 19 0.05 0.95 8.30
N ILE A 20 0.74 2.02 7.87
CA ILE A 20 0.13 3.34 7.72
C ILE A 20 -0.97 3.30 6.65
N GLN A 21 -0.74 2.64 5.51
CA GLN A 21 -1.78 2.47 4.49
C GLN A 21 -3.01 1.77 5.05
N LYS A 22 -2.80 0.63 5.72
CA LYS A 22 -3.88 -0.17 6.29
C LYS A 22 -4.71 0.65 7.29
N GLY A 23 -4.05 1.40 8.17
CA GLY A 23 -4.72 2.29 9.12
C GLY A 23 -5.50 3.42 8.45
N LEU A 24 -4.97 3.99 7.35
CA LEU A 24 -5.63 5.06 6.60
C LEU A 24 -6.79 4.55 5.74
N SER A 25 -6.66 3.37 5.15
CA SER A 25 -7.68 2.72 4.30
C SER A 25 -8.87 2.20 5.13
N SER A 26 -8.64 1.83 6.39
CA SER A 26 -9.70 1.47 7.35
C SER A 26 -10.59 2.66 7.77
N ARG A 27 -10.14 3.91 7.60
CA ARG A 27 -10.99 5.10 7.83
C ARG A 27 -11.91 5.33 6.63
N LYS A 28 -13.11 5.91 6.86
CA LYS A 28 -14.14 6.22 5.83
C LYS A 28 -13.61 6.99 4.59
N ALA A 29 -12.43 7.60 4.67
CA ALA A 29 -11.81 8.37 3.61
C ALA A 29 -11.13 7.46 2.55
N ALA A 30 -11.94 7.00 1.60
CA ALA A 30 -11.53 6.21 0.43
C ALA A 30 -10.26 6.72 -0.27
N TRP A 31 -10.11 8.03 -0.31
CA TRP A 31 -9.04 8.76 -0.98
C TRP A 31 -7.67 8.55 -0.34
N LEU A 32 -7.62 8.39 0.98
CA LEU A 32 -6.36 8.20 1.72
C LEU A 32 -5.76 6.81 1.53
N GLY A 33 -6.60 5.79 1.28
CA GLY A 33 -6.11 4.47 0.90
C GLY A 33 -5.67 4.36 -0.57
N GLY A 34 -6.33 5.13 -1.46
CA GLY A 34 -6.02 5.13 -2.90
C GLY A 34 -4.76 5.92 -3.28
N ILE A 35 -4.32 6.87 -2.43
CA ILE A 35 -3.12 7.67 -2.69
C ILE A 35 -1.82 6.94 -2.34
N MET A 36 -1.89 5.92 -1.47
CA MET A 36 -0.74 5.12 -1.03
C MET A 36 -0.03 4.33 -2.15
N PRO A 37 -0.74 3.63 -3.05
CA PRO A 37 -0.12 3.03 -4.23
C PRO A 37 0.63 4.07 -5.10
N VAL A 38 0.07 5.26 -5.26
CA VAL A 38 0.68 6.36 -6.03
C VAL A 38 1.94 6.87 -5.35
N LEU A 39 1.90 7.11 -4.04
CA LEU A 39 3.07 7.50 -3.24
C LEU A 39 4.18 6.45 -3.30
N THR A 40 3.81 5.17 -3.36
CA THR A 40 4.77 4.07 -3.48
C THR A 40 5.53 4.15 -4.80
N ILE A 41 4.84 4.43 -5.91
CA ILE A 41 5.49 4.65 -7.22
C ILE A 41 6.41 5.87 -7.17
N ILE A 42 5.93 7.01 -6.64
CA ILE A 42 6.75 8.24 -6.54
C ILE A 42 8.01 7.99 -5.71
N SER A 43 7.87 7.29 -4.58
CA SER A 43 9.00 6.93 -3.73
C SER A 43 9.96 5.97 -4.41
N GLY A 44 9.47 4.98 -5.14
CA GLY A 44 10.31 4.01 -5.85
C GLY A 44 11.10 4.66 -6.97
N VAL A 45 10.46 5.53 -7.76
CA VAL A 45 11.12 6.30 -8.81
C VAL A 45 12.16 7.24 -8.21
N GLY A 46 11.82 7.95 -7.13
CA GLY A 46 12.76 8.83 -6.42
C GLY A 46 13.96 8.08 -5.85
N LEU A 47 13.75 6.89 -5.29
CA LEU A 47 14.82 6.07 -4.71
C LEU A 47 15.76 5.52 -5.78
N ILE A 48 15.21 5.03 -6.90
CA ILE A 48 16.00 4.54 -8.05
C ILE A 48 16.87 5.68 -8.61
N TRP A 49 16.30 6.88 -8.75
CA TRP A 49 17.04 8.04 -9.25
C TRP A 49 18.12 8.50 -8.26
N TYR A 50 17.79 8.61 -6.97
CA TYR A 50 18.73 9.02 -5.93
C TYR A 50 19.91 8.04 -5.77
N MET A 51 19.64 6.74 -5.81
CA MET A 51 20.67 5.71 -5.69
C MET A 51 21.42 5.45 -7.00
N LYS A 52 21.05 6.11 -8.10
CA LYS A 52 21.57 5.88 -9.46
C LYS A 52 21.59 4.40 -9.83
N TRP A 53 20.55 3.67 -9.44
CA TRP A 53 20.46 2.25 -9.75
C TRP A 53 20.22 2.03 -11.24
N GLU A 54 20.88 1.02 -11.80
CA GLU A 54 20.53 0.56 -13.15
C GLU A 54 19.08 0.10 -13.18
N ILE A 55 18.35 0.60 -14.18
CA ILE A 55 16.96 0.21 -14.43
C ILE A 55 17.00 -1.21 -14.99
N SER A 56 16.84 -2.17 -14.09
CA SER A 56 16.75 -3.59 -14.41
C SER A 56 15.46 -4.14 -13.82
N VAL A 57 14.97 -5.26 -14.38
CA VAL A 57 13.80 -5.97 -13.86
C VAL A 57 13.99 -6.28 -12.38
N ARG A 58 15.21 -6.63 -11.95
CA ARG A 58 15.53 -6.93 -10.56
C ARG A 58 15.27 -5.75 -9.61
N THR A 59 15.50 -4.53 -10.08
CA THR A 59 15.34 -3.31 -9.30
C THR A 59 13.89 -2.81 -9.31
N VAL A 60 13.17 -3.00 -10.42
CA VAL A 60 11.80 -2.51 -10.60
C VAL A 60 10.75 -3.47 -10.01
N PHE A 61 10.99 -4.78 -10.13
CA PHE A 61 10.09 -5.83 -9.66
C PHE A 61 9.57 -5.66 -8.21
N PRO A 62 10.41 -5.38 -7.19
CA PRO A 62 9.91 -5.22 -5.82
C PRO A 62 8.94 -4.05 -5.66
N PHE A 63 9.13 -2.94 -6.41
CA PHE A 63 8.21 -1.81 -6.36
C PHE A 63 6.87 -2.11 -7.04
N VAL A 64 6.90 -2.86 -8.15
CA VAL A 64 5.69 -3.34 -8.84
C VAL A 64 4.90 -4.29 -7.94
N LEU A 65 5.60 -5.20 -7.25
CA LEU A 65 4.99 -6.13 -6.30
C LEU A 65 4.34 -5.39 -5.13
N LEU A 66 5.05 -4.40 -4.55
CA LEU A 66 4.51 -3.54 -3.49
C LEU A 66 3.27 -2.77 -3.96
N PHE A 67 3.30 -2.20 -5.17
CA PHE A 67 2.16 -1.49 -5.76
C PHE A 67 0.93 -2.40 -5.91
N ALA A 68 1.12 -3.61 -6.41
CA ALA A 68 0.05 -4.59 -6.57
C ALA A 68 -0.55 -4.98 -5.20
N LEU A 69 0.30 -5.27 -4.21
CA LEU A 69 -0.13 -5.62 -2.85
C LEU A 69 -0.93 -4.47 -2.20
N PHE A 70 -0.47 -3.24 -2.36
CA PHE A 70 -1.17 -2.06 -1.87
C PHE A 70 -2.52 -1.85 -2.54
N THR A 71 -2.60 -2.05 -3.85
CA THR A 71 -3.85 -1.92 -4.60
C THR A 71 -4.86 -3.00 -4.19
N ILE A 72 -4.42 -4.25 -4.08
CA ILE A 72 -5.28 -5.38 -3.66
C ILE A 72 -5.79 -5.18 -2.23
N THR A 73 -4.91 -4.77 -1.31
CA THR A 73 -5.28 -4.52 0.09
C THR A 73 -6.34 -3.45 0.20
N TRP A 74 -6.17 -2.33 -0.54
CA TRP A 74 -7.16 -1.26 -0.58
C TRP A 74 -8.51 -1.74 -1.14
N LEU A 75 -8.51 -2.45 -2.27
CA LEU A 75 -9.73 -3.00 -2.86
C LEU A 75 -10.46 -3.95 -1.90
N SER A 76 -9.71 -4.80 -1.20
CA SER A 76 -10.26 -5.79 -0.25
C SER A 76 -10.91 -5.11 0.97
N GLU A 77 -10.23 -4.12 1.58
CA GLU A 77 -10.80 -3.37 2.70
C GLU A 77 -12.05 -2.57 2.28
N ARG A 78 -12.05 -2.01 1.07
CA ARG A 78 -13.22 -1.30 0.53
C ARG A 78 -14.40 -2.26 0.28
N ALA A 79 -14.14 -3.45 -0.23
CA ALA A 79 -15.17 -4.49 -0.38
C ALA A 79 -15.75 -4.91 0.98
N ALA A 80 -14.91 -5.08 2.00
CA ALA A 80 -15.34 -5.39 3.36
C ALA A 80 -16.19 -4.27 3.98
N LEU A 81 -15.77 -3.00 3.82
CA LEU A 81 -16.54 -1.84 4.29
C LEU A 81 -17.90 -1.74 3.59
N LYS A 82 -17.95 -1.92 2.26
CA LYS A 82 -19.22 -1.93 1.51
C LYS A 82 -20.17 -3.03 1.98
N LYS A 83 -19.64 -4.22 2.28
CA LYS A 83 -20.40 -5.36 2.82
C LYS A 83 -20.91 -5.09 4.24
N SER A 84 -20.10 -4.45 5.09
CA SER A 84 -20.52 -4.07 6.46
C SER A 84 -21.66 -3.04 6.47
N ARG A 85 -21.55 -1.99 5.65
CA ARG A 85 -22.59 -0.94 5.56
C ARG A 85 -23.93 -1.50 5.03
N SER A 86 -23.88 -2.38 4.04
CA SER A 86 -25.07 -3.07 3.52
C SER A 86 -25.78 -3.92 4.58
N LYS A 87 -25.02 -4.57 5.49
CA LYS A 87 -25.61 -5.34 6.60
C LYS A 87 -26.24 -4.43 7.67
N GLU A 88 -25.64 -3.28 7.96
CA GLU A 88 -26.24 -2.29 8.87
C GLU A 88 -27.56 -1.74 8.33
N ASP A 89 -27.64 -1.44 7.03
CA ASP A 89 -28.87 -0.93 6.40
C ASP A 89 -30.00 -1.97 6.43
N ILE A 90 -29.70 -3.26 6.17
CA ILE A 90 -30.70 -4.34 6.23
C ILE A 90 -31.22 -4.54 7.66
N HIS A 91 -30.36 -4.40 8.68
CA HIS A 91 -30.77 -4.54 10.07
C HIS A 91 -31.54 -3.31 10.59
N GLY A 92 -31.23 -2.11 10.07
CA GLY A 92 -31.95 -0.89 10.40
C GLY A 92 -33.35 -0.79 9.77
N ILE A 93 -33.63 -1.51 8.66
CA ILE A 93 -34.96 -1.58 8.03
C ILE A 93 -35.89 -2.58 8.73
N SER A 94 -35.33 -3.50 9.53
CA SER A 94 -36.08 -4.56 10.22
C SER A 94 -36.61 -4.17 11.61
N ASN A 95 -36.47 -2.90 12.01
CA ASN A 95 -36.91 -2.38 13.30
C ASN A 95 -37.87 -1.21 13.09
#